data_AF-A0A965FP27-F1
#
_entry.id   AF-A0A965FP27-F1
#
_cell.length_a   1.000
_cell.length_b   1.000
_cell.length_c   1.000
_cell.angle_alpha   90.00
_cell.angle_beta   90.00
_cell.angle_gamma   90.00
#
_symmetry.space_group_name_H-M   'P 1'
#
loop_
_entity.id
_entity.type
_entity.pdbx_description
1 polymer ?
#
loop_
_entity_poly.entity_id
_entity_poly.type
_entity_poly.pdbx_seq_one_letter_code
_entity_poly.pdbx_strand_id
1 'polypeptide(L)'
;MKSDFINPDSIDVILNNMRRKPEEWWMDRYHAKHRSGVSIWIGNGITNYHVQEPHYQAISWSNRLKLRKALKKLEEEMPSL
;
A
#
# COMPACT_ATOMS: atom_id res chain seq x y z
N MET A 1 14.94 -23.60 -11.03
CA MET A 1 14.14 -22.47 -11.56
C MET A 1 13.34 -21.89 -10.41
N LYS A 2 13.72 -20.73 -9.88
CA LYS A 2 12.81 -19.94 -9.04
C LYS A 2 11.86 -19.28 -10.02
N SER A 3 10.61 -19.72 -10.04
CA SER A 3 9.60 -19.08 -10.87
C SER A 3 9.51 -17.60 -10.47
N ASP A 4 9.80 -16.71 -11.41
CA ASP A 4 9.55 -15.28 -11.32
C ASP A 4 8.03 -14.99 -11.33
N PHE A 5 7.29 -15.65 -10.45
CA PHE A 5 5.98 -15.14 -10.07
C PHE A 5 6.28 -13.81 -9.39
N ILE A 6 6.12 -12.72 -10.14
CA ILE A 6 5.93 -11.40 -9.58
C ILE A 6 4.83 -11.60 -8.54
N ASN A 7 5.19 -11.62 -7.27
CA ASN A 7 4.21 -11.69 -6.21
C ASN A 7 3.35 -10.43 -6.42
N PRO A 8 2.08 -10.56 -6.81
CA PRO A 8 1.21 -9.39 -7.01
C PRO A 8 1.08 -8.58 -5.70
N ASP A 9 1.45 -9.18 -4.58
CA ASP A 9 1.46 -8.59 -3.24
C ASP A 9 2.82 -7.96 -2.87
N SER A 10 3.81 -8.00 -3.77
CA SER A 10 5.09 -7.32 -3.53
C SER A 10 4.88 -5.82 -3.39
N ILE A 11 5.58 -5.21 -2.44
CA ILE A 11 5.44 -3.78 -2.16
C ILE A 11 5.72 -2.91 -3.39
N ASP A 12 6.58 -3.36 -4.31
CA ASP A 12 6.87 -2.63 -5.55
C ASP A 12 5.66 -2.61 -6.50
N VAL A 13 4.86 -3.69 -6.54
CA VAL A 13 3.59 -3.72 -7.28
C VAL A 13 2.58 -2.76 -6.65
N ILE A 14 2.45 -2.79 -5.31
CA ILE A 14 1.58 -1.88 -4.57
C ILE A 14 1.95 -0.42 -4.85
N LEU A 15 3.23 -0.06 -4.72
CA LEU A 15 3.73 1.29 -4.96
C LEU A 15 3.51 1.72 -6.41
N ASN A 16 3.68 0.81 -7.37
CA ASN A 16 3.44 1.12 -8.78
C ASN A 16 1.95 1.33 -9.06
N ASN A 17 1.06 0.56 -8.45
CA ASN A 17 -0.39 0.75 -8.59
C ASN A 17 -0.84 2.09 -8.00
N MET A 18 -0.38 2.45 -6.80
CA MET A 18 -0.65 3.77 -6.20
C MET A 18 -0.24 4.92 -7.13
N ARG A 19 0.91 4.81 -7.80
CA ARG A 19 1.39 5.84 -8.72
C ARG A 19 0.61 5.91 -10.03
N ARG A 20 0.19 4.77 -10.58
CA ARG A 20 -0.42 4.70 -11.92
C ARG A 20 -1.93 4.90 -11.91
N LYS A 21 -2.57 4.54 -10.79
CA LYS A 21 -4.03 4.50 -10.65
C LYS A 21 -4.47 4.91 -9.25
N PRO A 22 -4.14 6.15 -8.80
CA PRO A 22 -4.54 6.62 -7.47
C PRO A 22 -6.06 6.55 -7.25
N GLU A 23 -6.86 6.68 -8.31
CA GLU A 23 -8.32 6.60 -8.28
C GLU A 23 -8.89 5.22 -7.93
N GLU A 24 -8.08 4.15 -8.06
CA GLU A 24 -8.49 2.79 -7.65
C GLU A 24 -8.25 2.54 -6.15
N TRP A 25 -7.76 3.53 -5.41
CA TRP A 25 -7.51 3.44 -3.98
C TRP A 25 -8.52 4.26 -3.17
N TRP A 26 -8.84 3.75 -1.99
CA TRP A 26 -9.56 4.45 -0.94
C TRP A 26 -8.72 4.47 0.33
N MET A 27 -8.72 5.59 1.05
CA MET A 27 -7.94 5.72 2.27
C MET A 27 -8.79 6.34 3.38
N ASP A 28 -8.68 5.78 4.58
CA ASP A 28 -9.17 6.36 5.82
C ASP A 28 -8.00 6.53 6.81
N ARG A 29 -8.30 6.97 8.04
CA ARG A 29 -7.30 7.19 9.09
C ARG A 29 -6.47 5.93 9.42
N TYR A 30 -7.00 4.75 9.16
CA TYR A 30 -6.46 3.47 9.61
C TYR A 30 -6.09 2.52 8.46
N HIS A 31 -6.62 2.71 7.26
CA HIS A 31 -6.42 1.80 6.13
C HIS A 31 -6.26 2.51 4.80
N ALA A 32 -5.50 1.90 3.90
CA ALA A 32 -5.59 2.14 2.45
C ALA A 32 -6.01 0.84 1.76
N LYS A 33 -7.05 0.91 0.92
CA LYS A 33 -7.63 -0.24 0.21
C LYS A 33 -7.63 0.01 -1.28
N HIS A 34 -7.16 -0.95 -2.05
CA HIS A 34 -7.22 -0.95 -3.51
C HIS A 34 -8.44 -1.73 -4.00
N ARG A 35 -8.98 -1.35 -5.17
CA ARG A 35 -10.08 -2.07 -5.84
C ARG A 35 -9.81 -3.56 -6.08
N SER A 36 -8.54 -3.98 -6.18
CA SER A 36 -8.19 -5.40 -6.32
C SER A 36 -8.31 -6.22 -5.02
N GLY A 37 -8.68 -5.62 -3.89
CA GLY A 37 -8.74 -6.28 -2.59
C GLY A 37 -7.46 -6.17 -1.75
N VAL A 38 -6.43 -5.45 -2.21
CA VAL A 38 -5.25 -5.17 -1.37
C VAL A 38 -5.66 -4.22 -0.25
N SER A 39 -5.43 -4.61 1.00
CA SER A 39 -5.68 -3.77 2.18
C SER A 39 -4.38 -3.54 2.95
N ILE A 40 -4.07 -2.29 3.25
CA ILE A 40 -2.89 -1.86 3.98
C ILE A 40 -3.35 -1.22 5.27
N TRP A 41 -2.87 -1.71 6.40
CA TRP A 41 -3.12 -1.10 7.70
C TRP A 41 -2.08 0.00 7.98
N ILE A 42 -2.57 1.18 8.36
CA ILE A 42 -1.82 2.42 8.60
C ILE A 42 -1.76 2.78 10.12
N GLY A 43 -2.61 2.15 10.93
CA GLY A 43 -3.01 2.62 12.26
C GLY A 43 -1.91 2.96 13.29
N ASN A 44 -2.23 3.93 14.15
CA ASN A 44 -1.49 4.42 15.33
C ASN A 44 0.00 4.75 15.15
N GLY A 45 0.36 5.30 13.98
CA GLY A 45 1.60 6.03 13.80
C GLY A 45 2.60 5.35 12.87
N ILE A 46 3.69 6.07 12.64
CA ILE A 46 4.65 5.95 11.53
C ILE A 46 5.35 4.57 11.44
N THR A 47 5.22 3.74 12.48
CA THR A 47 6.10 2.58 12.68
C THR A 47 5.52 1.25 12.23
N ASN A 48 4.20 1.08 12.09
CA ASN A 48 3.59 -0.24 11.90
C ASN A 48 2.69 -0.32 10.66
N TYR A 49 3.29 -0.44 9.47
CA TYR A 49 2.55 -0.78 8.25
C TYR A 49 2.62 -2.30 7.98
N HIS A 50 1.48 -2.90 7.66
CA HIS A 50 1.39 -4.26 7.13
C HIS A 50 0.31 -4.36 6.04
N VAL A 51 0.56 -5.22 5.06
CA VAL A 51 -0.47 -5.64 4.09
C VAL A 51 -1.30 -6.70 4.79
N GLN A 52 -2.62 -6.51 4.86
CA GLN A 52 -3.57 -7.45 5.48
C GLN A 52 -4.08 -8.46 4.46
N GLU A 53 -4.37 -8.03 3.25
CA GLU A 53 -4.97 -8.84 2.19
C GLU A 53 -4.25 -8.62 0.86
N PRO A 54 -4.16 -9.65 -0.01
CA PRO A 54 -4.70 -11.01 0.16
C PRO A 54 -3.88 -11.91 1.10
N HIS A 55 -2.69 -11.47 1.53
CA HIS A 55 -1.88 -12.19 2.51
C HIS A 55 -1.27 -11.21 3.53
N TYR A 56 -1.20 -11.62 4.80
CA TYR A 56 -0.48 -10.85 5.81
C TYR A 56 1.00 -10.78 5.47
N GLN A 57 1.52 -9.58 5.22
CA GLN A 57 2.94 -9.36 4.96
C GLN A 57 3.48 -8.22 5.83
N ALA A 58 4.45 -8.57 6.69
CA ALA A 58 5.25 -7.59 7.39
C ALA A 58 6.17 -6.85 6.39
N ILE A 59 6.13 -5.53 6.44
CA ILE A 59 6.92 -4.67 5.55
C ILE A 59 8.25 -4.34 6.23
N SER A 60 9.37 -4.49 5.51
CA SER A 60 10.70 -4.08 5.99
C SER A 60 10.76 -2.56 6.21
N TRP A 61 11.68 -2.09 7.05
CA TRP A 61 11.76 -0.67 7.41
C TRP A 61 11.96 0.26 6.19
N SER A 62 12.81 -0.11 5.23
CA SER A 62 13.03 0.66 4.00
C SER A 62 11.77 0.74 3.14
N ASN A 63 11.00 -0.35 3.07
CA ASN A 63 9.75 -0.39 2.33
C ASN A 63 8.61 0.35 3.05
N ARG A 64 8.62 0.43 4.38
CA ARG A 64 7.72 1.30 5.16
C ARG A 64 7.92 2.77 4.80
N LEU A 65 9.16 3.23 4.64
CA LEU A 65 9.45 4.61 4.23
C LEU A 65 8.95 4.91 2.82
N LYS A 66 9.14 3.98 1.87
CA LYS A 66 8.60 4.12 0.50
C LYS A 66 7.07 4.17 0.51
N LEU A 67 6.43 3.26 1.25
CA LEU A 67 4.99 3.19 1.39
C LEU A 67 4.41 4.46 2.03
N ARG A 68 5.04 4.98 3.09
CA ARG A 68 4.64 6.24 3.72
C ARG A 68 4.66 7.40 2.73
N LYS A 69 5.70 7.50 1.89
CA LYS A 69 5.77 8.54 0.85
C LYS A 69 4.66 8.38 -0.19
N ALA A 70 4.36 7.15 -0.59
CA ALA A 70 3.29 6.88 -1.55
C ALA A 70 1.90 7.19 -0.97
N LEU A 71 1.62 6.77 0.27
CA LEU A 71 0.37 7.07 0.97
C LEU A 71 0.16 8.59 1.15
N LYS A 72 1.22 9.33 1.49
CA LYS A 72 1.14 10.79 1.60
C LYS A 72 0.78 11.45 0.27
N LYS A 73 1.39 11.01 -0.83
CA LYS A 73 1.06 11.51 -2.17
C LYS A 73 -0.37 11.14 -2.57
N LEU A 74 -0.79 9.93 -2.25
CA LEU A 74 -2.15 9.46 -2.50
C LEU A 74 -3.17 10.34 -1.74
N GLU A 75 -2.87 10.71 -0.49
CA GLU A 75 -3.67 11.67 0.28
C GLU A 75 -3.76 13.06 -0.36
N GLU A 76 -2.66 13.53 -0.95
CA GLU A 76 -2.60 14.83 -1.66
C GLU A 76 -3.35 14.81 -3.00
N GLU A 77 -3.39 13.66 -3.69
CA GLU A 77 -4.02 13.50 -5.00
C GLU A 77 -5.52 13.18 -4.92
N MET A 78 -6.00 12.65 -3.79
CA MET A 78 -7.42 12.41 -3.56
C MET A 78 -8.05 13.65 -2.89
N PRO A 79 -9.01 14.33 -3.52
CA PRO A 79 -9.76 15.38 -2.84
C PRO A 79 -10.50 14.76 -1.64
N SER A 80 -10.37 15.38 -0.48
CA SER A 80 -11.09 15.03 0.74
C SER A 80 -12.57 14.83 0.43
N LEU A 81 -13.10 13.64 0.72
CA LEU A 81 -14.55 13.42 0.79
C LEU A 81 -15.15 14.18 1.98
#